data_AF-A0A7C6VN66-F1
#
_entry.id   AF-A0A7C6VN66-F1
#
_cell.length_a   1.000
_cell.length_b   1.000
_cell.length_c   1.000
_cell.angle_alpha   90.00
_cell.angle_beta   90.00
_cell.angle_gamma   90.00
#
_symmetry.space_group_name_H-M   'P 1'
#
loop_
_entity.id
_entity.type
_entity.pdbx_description
1 polymer ?
#
loop_
_entity_poly.entity_id
_entity_poly.type
_entity_poly.pdbx_seq_one_letter_code
_entity_poly.pdbx_strand_id
1 'polypeptide(L)'
;MRLVVWLRRHPWLVASFGFVSGVLSFVLVERHEGVARAMAVAMLAGWLLLVLERVLDRALRHRFGFGLPPAAVRYLTQFTHQESLFFALPFFAASTSWNSGQAAFTLALGAMALVAIIDPLYFGRLAKRRWLFLGYHTLTLFALLLVVLPLVLQVPAMQSYQLALGVAVVLSFPTLAGSITVPRWWRGVLV
;
A
#
# COMPACT_ATOMS: atom_id res chain seq x y z
N MET A 1 19.36 -1.29 23.44
CA MET A 1 19.88 -2.48 22.71
C MET A 1 19.43 -3.84 23.26
N ARG A 2 19.10 -4.00 24.56
CA ARG A 2 18.67 -5.30 25.13
C ARG A 2 17.31 -5.82 24.61
N LEU A 3 16.36 -4.94 24.25
CA LEU A 3 15.03 -5.33 23.75
C LEU A 3 15.07 -6.03 22.38
N VAL A 4 15.92 -5.53 21.47
CA VAL A 4 16.07 -6.06 20.09
C VAL A 4 16.70 -7.45 20.09
N VAL A 5 17.64 -7.70 21.00
CA VAL A 5 18.25 -9.03 21.18
C VAL A 5 17.26 -10.03 21.77
N TRP A 6 16.35 -9.58 22.65
CA TRP A 6 15.29 -10.41 23.22
C TRP A 6 14.19 -10.76 22.20
N LEU A 7 13.79 -9.78 21.37
CA LEU A 7 12.82 -9.98 20.28
C LEU A 7 13.33 -10.94 19.18
N ARG A 8 14.64 -10.96 18.91
CA ARG A 8 15.24 -11.96 17.98
C ARG A 8 15.24 -13.39 18.54
N ARG A 9 15.17 -13.59 19.86
CA ARG A 9 15.14 -14.92 20.48
C ARG A 9 13.74 -15.55 20.49
N HIS A 10 12.68 -14.75 20.39
CA HIS A 10 11.30 -15.24 20.36
C HIS A 10 10.54 -14.67 19.15
N PRO A 11 10.95 -15.01 17.91
CA PRO A 11 10.26 -14.55 16.69
C PRO A 11 8.79 -14.95 16.66
N TRP A 12 8.42 -16.03 17.37
CA TRP A 12 7.04 -16.44 17.54
C TRP A 12 6.20 -15.39 18.30
N LEU A 13 6.75 -14.66 19.27
CA LEU A 13 6.00 -13.60 19.98
C LEU A 13 5.68 -12.41 19.08
N VAL A 14 6.58 -12.06 18.15
CA VAL A 14 6.33 -10.99 17.16
C VAL A 14 5.30 -11.45 16.14
N ALA A 15 5.38 -12.71 15.69
CA ALA A 15 4.39 -13.31 14.80
C ALA A 15 3.02 -13.44 15.47
N SER A 16 2.95 -13.89 16.71
CA SER A 16 1.72 -13.97 17.51
C SER A 16 1.15 -12.59 17.80
N PHE A 17 1.99 -11.58 18.07
CA PHE A 17 1.52 -10.20 18.25
C PHE A 17 0.96 -9.62 16.96
N GLY A 18 1.64 -9.83 15.82
CA GLY A 18 1.13 -9.44 14.50
C GLY A 18 -0.15 -10.18 14.12
N PHE A 19 -0.25 -11.47 14.45
CA PHE A 19 -1.43 -12.29 14.21
C PHE A 19 -2.60 -11.88 15.11
N VAL A 20 -2.39 -11.69 16.41
CA VAL A 20 -3.40 -11.22 17.35
C VAL A 20 -3.82 -9.78 17.02
N SER A 21 -2.90 -8.91 16.62
CA SER A 21 -3.20 -7.56 16.11
C SER A 21 -4.03 -7.61 14.82
N GLY A 22 -3.72 -8.54 13.92
CA GLY A 22 -4.48 -8.79 12.69
C GLY A 22 -5.89 -9.32 12.97
N VAL A 23 -6.02 -10.27 13.90
CA VAL A 23 -7.32 -10.81 14.34
C VAL A 23 -8.13 -9.77 15.11
N LEU A 24 -7.51 -8.97 15.99
CA LEU A 24 -8.20 -7.86 16.65
C LEU A 24 -8.65 -6.81 15.65
N SER A 25 -7.82 -6.46 14.67
CA SER A 25 -8.20 -5.54 13.58
C SER A 25 -9.36 -6.11 12.77
N PHE A 26 -9.33 -7.40 12.45
CA PHE A 26 -10.42 -8.10 11.75
C PHE A 26 -11.74 -8.06 12.55
N VAL A 27 -11.69 -8.36 13.84
CA VAL A 27 -12.88 -8.36 14.72
C VAL A 27 -13.38 -6.93 15.01
N LEU A 28 -12.49 -5.93 15.10
CA LEU A 28 -12.89 -4.52 15.25
C LEU A 28 -13.60 -4.02 13.98
N VAL A 29 -13.10 -4.43 12.81
CA VAL A 29 -13.71 -4.15 11.52
C VAL A 29 -15.09 -4.80 11.40
N GLU A 30 -15.26 -6.02 11.94
CA GLU A 30 -16.54 -6.75 11.93
C GLU A 30 -17.60 -6.14 12.88
N ARG A 31 -17.21 -5.22 13.79
CA ARG A 31 -18.14 -4.57 14.74
C ARG A 31 -18.43 -3.09 14.46
N HIS A 32 -17.69 -2.42 13.57
CA HIS A 32 -17.92 -1.01 13.24
C HIS A 32 -17.64 -0.68 11.77
N GLU A 33 -18.65 -0.80 10.90
CA GLU A 33 -18.60 -0.35 9.49
C GLU A 33 -18.05 1.09 9.34
N GLY A 34 -18.33 1.96 10.32
CA GLY A 34 -17.82 3.34 10.35
C GLY A 34 -16.29 3.45 10.40
N VAL A 35 -15.60 2.53 11.09
CA VAL A 35 -14.12 2.54 11.19
C VAL A 35 -13.51 2.11 9.87
N ALA A 36 -14.00 1.03 9.27
CA ALA A 36 -13.54 0.57 7.96
C ALA A 36 -13.78 1.63 6.88
N ARG A 37 -14.92 2.31 6.92
CA ARG A 37 -15.24 3.43 6.01
C ARG A 37 -14.30 4.63 6.23
N ALA A 38 -14.00 4.99 7.48
CA ALA A 38 -13.07 6.07 7.79
C ALA A 38 -11.64 5.76 7.32
N MET A 39 -11.17 4.53 7.56
CA MET A 39 -9.87 4.06 7.06
C MET A 39 -9.82 4.11 5.54
N ALA A 40 -10.85 3.59 4.86
CA ALA A 40 -10.96 3.64 3.40
C ALA A 40 -10.86 5.07 2.85
N VAL A 41 -11.56 6.03 3.47
CA VAL A 41 -11.49 7.45 3.08
C VAL A 41 -10.08 8.02 3.31
N ALA A 42 -9.47 7.74 4.47
CA ALA A 42 -8.11 8.19 4.76
C ALA A 42 -7.09 7.65 3.76
N MET A 43 -7.26 6.40 3.32
CA MET A 43 -6.40 5.78 2.32
C MET A 43 -6.60 6.38 0.93
N LEU A 44 -7.85 6.63 0.50
CA LEU A 44 -8.12 7.36 -0.75
C LEU A 44 -7.49 8.76 -0.72
N ALA A 45 -7.54 9.45 0.42
CA ALA A 45 -6.85 10.72 0.59
C ALA A 45 -5.32 10.56 0.46
N GLY A 46 -4.73 9.52 1.05
CA GLY A 46 -3.31 9.18 0.89
C GLY A 46 -2.92 8.91 -0.57
N TRP A 47 -3.74 8.20 -1.32
CA TRP A 47 -3.56 7.97 -2.75
C TRP A 47 -3.69 9.25 -3.57
N LEU A 48 -4.67 10.11 -3.25
CA LEU A 48 -4.82 11.42 -3.89
C LEU A 48 -3.59 12.30 -3.63
N LEU A 49 -3.05 12.29 -2.41
CA LEU A 49 -1.82 13.00 -2.07
C LEU A 49 -0.62 12.51 -2.88
N LEU A 50 -0.50 11.20 -3.14
CA LEU A 50 0.54 10.66 -4.01
C LEU A 50 0.37 11.13 -5.47
N VAL A 51 -0.85 11.15 -5.99
CA VAL A 51 -1.12 11.69 -7.34
C VAL A 51 -0.76 13.17 -7.43
N LEU A 52 -1.05 13.93 -6.36
CA LEU A 52 -0.78 15.37 -6.27
C LEU A 52 0.66 15.71 -5.85
N GLU A 53 1.52 14.72 -5.58
CA GLU A 53 2.86 14.89 -5.02
C GLU A 53 3.65 16.00 -5.74
N ARG A 54 3.68 15.98 -7.07
CA ARG A 54 4.44 16.96 -7.86
C ARG A 54 3.86 18.37 -7.79
N VAL A 55 2.55 18.47 -7.69
CA VAL A 55 1.86 19.76 -7.54
C VAL A 55 2.18 20.33 -6.17
N LEU A 56 2.13 19.49 -5.13
CA LEU A 56 2.53 19.85 -3.77
C LEU A 56 4.00 20.25 -3.70
N ASP A 57 4.92 19.46 -4.27
CA ASP A 57 6.36 19.78 -4.29
C ASP A 57 6.63 21.12 -4.97
N ARG A 58 5.99 21.39 -6.12
CA ARG A 58 6.12 22.66 -6.83
C ARG A 58 5.55 23.83 -6.02
N ALA A 59 4.38 23.66 -5.42
CA ALA A 59 3.76 24.67 -4.57
C ALA A 59 4.63 24.99 -3.34
N LEU A 60 5.20 23.95 -2.70
CA LEU A 60 6.06 24.09 -1.53
C LEU A 60 7.35 24.85 -1.87
N ARG A 61 7.99 24.48 -2.99
CA ARG A 61 9.18 25.20 -3.50
C ARG A 61 8.88 26.67 -3.77
N HIS A 62 7.74 26.96 -4.39
CA HIS A 62 7.35 28.33 -4.72
C HIS A 62 6.99 29.15 -3.47
N ARG A 63 6.35 28.54 -2.46
CA ARG A 63 5.85 29.26 -1.28
C ARG A 63 6.90 29.40 -0.18
N PHE A 64 7.75 28.38 0.02
CA PHE A 64 8.64 28.28 1.16
C PHE A 64 10.12 28.11 0.78
N GLY A 65 10.45 27.97 -0.50
CA GLY A 65 11.84 27.83 -0.98
C GLY A 65 12.46 26.44 -0.79
N PHE A 66 11.72 25.48 -0.21
CA PHE A 66 12.15 24.09 -0.09
C PHE A 66 11.09 23.12 -0.66
N GLY A 67 11.56 21.98 -1.17
CA GLY A 67 10.70 20.93 -1.72
C GLY A 67 10.49 19.76 -0.76
N LEU A 68 9.66 18.79 -1.16
CA LEU A 68 9.44 17.58 -0.40
C LEU A 68 10.72 16.71 -0.40
N PRO A 69 11.20 16.27 0.78
CA PRO A 69 12.36 15.37 0.84
C PRO A 69 12.08 14.06 0.09
N PRO A 70 12.95 13.61 -0.84
CA PRO A 70 12.71 12.38 -1.59
C PRO A 70 12.55 11.13 -0.72
N ALA A 71 13.20 11.11 0.45
CA ALA A 71 13.03 10.03 1.43
C ALA A 71 11.62 10.01 2.03
N ALA A 72 11.06 11.18 2.35
CA ALA A 72 9.71 11.28 2.91
C ALA A 72 8.65 10.78 1.92
N VAL A 73 8.76 11.19 0.65
CA VAL A 73 7.89 10.71 -0.43
C VAL A 73 7.98 9.19 -0.56
N ARG A 74 9.19 8.62 -0.58
CA ARG A 74 9.40 7.17 -0.70
C ARG A 74 8.75 6.38 0.42
N TYR A 75 8.93 6.81 1.67
CA TYR A 75 8.32 6.16 2.82
C TYR A 75 6.81 6.34 2.81
N LEU A 76 6.30 7.52 2.45
CA LEU A 76 4.86 7.75 2.30
C LEU A 76 4.26 6.82 1.23
N THR A 77 4.94 6.63 0.09
CA THR A 77 4.48 5.71 -0.95
C THR A 77 4.46 4.26 -0.45
N GLN A 78 5.51 3.81 0.24
CA GLN A 78 5.54 2.47 0.82
C GLN A 78 4.44 2.29 1.87
N PHE A 79 4.27 3.27 2.75
CA PHE A 79 3.23 3.28 3.77
C PHE A 79 1.83 3.17 3.13
N THR A 80 1.54 4.01 2.13
CA THR A 80 0.27 3.95 1.39
C THR A 80 0.05 2.57 0.75
N HIS A 81 1.08 1.97 0.15
CA HIS A 81 0.96 0.61 -0.39
C HIS A 81 0.70 -0.44 0.70
N GLN A 82 1.46 -0.39 1.80
CA GLN A 82 1.34 -1.32 2.91
C GLN A 82 -0.07 -1.27 3.49
N GLU A 83 -0.50 -0.09 3.93
CA GLU A 83 -1.84 0.10 4.50
C GLU A 83 -2.93 -0.35 3.52
N SER A 84 -2.77 -0.04 2.22
CA SER A 84 -3.70 -0.50 1.17
C SER A 84 -3.85 -2.01 1.09
N LEU A 85 -2.73 -2.72 1.07
CA LEU A 85 -2.73 -4.17 0.99
C LEU A 85 -3.24 -4.79 2.29
N PHE A 86 -2.81 -4.29 3.44
CA PHE A 86 -3.22 -4.77 4.75
C PHE A 86 -4.71 -4.57 5.02
N PHE A 87 -5.25 -3.43 4.59
CA PHE A 87 -6.67 -3.16 4.69
C PHE A 87 -7.49 -4.02 3.74
N ALA A 88 -7.06 -4.18 2.47
CA ALA A 88 -7.83 -4.89 1.47
C ALA A 88 -7.80 -6.43 1.65
N LEU A 89 -6.67 -6.97 2.14
CA LEU A 89 -6.43 -8.41 2.21
C LEU A 89 -7.51 -9.22 2.96
N PRO A 90 -7.99 -8.79 4.14
CA PRO A 90 -9.04 -9.52 4.85
C PRO A 90 -10.34 -9.63 4.07
N PHE A 91 -10.73 -8.56 3.35
CA PHE A 91 -11.93 -8.57 2.50
C PHE A 91 -11.78 -9.58 1.37
N PHE A 92 -10.63 -9.59 0.69
CA PHE A 92 -10.35 -10.59 -0.34
C PHE A 92 -10.30 -11.99 0.23
N ALA A 93 -9.63 -12.21 1.37
CA ALA A 93 -9.56 -13.54 1.99
C ALA A 93 -10.96 -14.10 2.33
N ALA A 94 -11.87 -13.24 2.80
CA ALA A 94 -13.25 -13.61 3.11
C ALA A 94 -14.11 -13.86 1.86
N SER A 95 -13.92 -13.09 0.79
CA SER A 95 -14.74 -13.19 -0.43
C SER A 95 -14.21 -14.13 -1.50
N THR A 96 -12.98 -14.65 -1.34
CA THR A 96 -12.29 -15.45 -2.37
C THR A 96 -12.88 -16.85 -2.47
N SER A 97 -13.28 -17.23 -3.68
CA SER A 97 -13.51 -18.64 -4.01
C SER A 97 -12.19 -19.38 -4.16
N TRP A 98 -11.74 -20.04 -3.09
CA TRP A 98 -10.43 -20.70 -3.01
C TRP A 98 -10.19 -21.83 -4.02
N ASN A 99 -11.26 -22.41 -4.57
CA ASN A 99 -11.20 -23.45 -5.60
C ASN A 99 -11.23 -22.87 -7.04
N SER A 100 -10.86 -21.59 -7.21
CA SER A 100 -10.90 -20.90 -8.50
C SER A 100 -9.64 -20.07 -8.74
N GLY A 101 -9.52 -19.48 -9.93
CA GLY A 101 -8.43 -18.55 -10.26
C GLY A 101 -8.35 -17.31 -9.34
N GLN A 102 -9.42 -17.00 -8.60
CA GLN A 102 -9.40 -15.91 -7.61
C GLN A 102 -8.38 -16.16 -6.48
N ALA A 103 -8.14 -17.44 -6.13
CA ALA A 103 -7.14 -17.79 -5.11
C ALA A 103 -5.74 -17.27 -5.49
N ALA A 104 -5.36 -17.39 -6.77
CA ALA A 104 -4.07 -16.90 -7.25
C ALA A 104 -3.94 -15.37 -7.09
N PHE A 105 -5.02 -14.63 -7.35
CA PHE A 105 -5.05 -13.17 -7.16
C PHE A 105 -4.88 -12.80 -5.69
N THR A 106 -5.65 -13.40 -4.79
CA THR A 106 -5.59 -13.13 -3.35
C THR A 106 -4.24 -13.51 -2.75
N LEU A 107 -3.67 -14.65 -3.15
CA LEU A 107 -2.31 -15.04 -2.75
C LEU A 107 -1.25 -14.08 -3.29
N ALA A 108 -1.42 -13.55 -4.50
CA ALA A 108 -0.52 -12.54 -5.04
C ALA A 108 -0.58 -11.24 -4.24
N LEU A 109 -1.76 -10.78 -3.83
CA LEU A 109 -1.90 -9.64 -2.92
C LEU A 109 -1.23 -9.92 -1.56
N GLY A 110 -1.33 -11.15 -1.05
CA GLY A 110 -0.65 -11.57 0.17
C GLY A 110 0.87 -11.46 0.03
N ALA A 111 1.42 -11.97 -1.07
CA ALA A 111 2.84 -11.84 -1.39
C ALA A 111 3.28 -10.37 -1.54
N MET A 112 2.45 -9.53 -2.16
CA MET A 112 2.70 -8.09 -2.25
C MET A 112 2.75 -7.45 -0.86
N ALA A 113 1.81 -7.77 0.04
CA ALA A 113 1.81 -7.22 1.39
C ALA A 113 3.09 -7.59 2.16
N LEU A 114 3.60 -8.82 2.01
CA LEU A 114 4.88 -9.22 2.57
C LEU A 114 6.04 -8.39 2.01
N VAL A 115 6.04 -8.12 0.70
CA VAL A 115 7.04 -7.24 0.07
C VAL A 115 6.95 -5.82 0.64
N ALA A 116 5.76 -5.31 0.94
CA ALA A 116 5.56 -3.96 1.49
C ALA A 116 6.26 -3.74 2.83
N ILE A 117 6.32 -4.77 3.69
CA ILE A 117 6.91 -4.68 5.05
C ILE A 117 8.43 -4.87 5.02
N ILE A 118 8.96 -5.57 4.02
CA ILE A 118 10.37 -5.94 3.96
C ILE A 118 11.13 -4.87 3.17
N ASP A 119 11.65 -3.85 3.86
CA ASP A 119 12.38 -2.72 3.24
C ASP A 119 13.47 -3.14 2.23
N PRO A 120 14.32 -4.15 2.50
CA PRO A 120 15.32 -4.59 1.54
C PRO A 120 14.72 -5.16 0.25
N LEU A 121 13.52 -5.74 0.29
CA LEU A 121 12.82 -6.20 -0.91
C LEU A 121 12.13 -5.03 -1.62
N TYR A 122 11.41 -4.20 -0.86
CA TYR A 122 10.67 -3.07 -1.40
C TYR A 122 11.61 -2.05 -2.06
N PHE A 123 12.58 -1.49 -1.31
CA PHE A 123 13.50 -0.50 -1.85
C PHE A 123 14.69 -1.11 -2.58
N GLY A 124 15.14 -2.30 -2.17
CA GLY A 124 16.34 -2.93 -2.73
C GLY A 124 16.11 -3.67 -4.04
N ARG A 125 14.88 -4.13 -4.33
CA ARG A 125 14.55 -4.89 -5.56
C ARG A 125 13.39 -4.26 -6.33
N LEU A 126 12.23 -4.08 -5.69
CA LEU A 126 11.00 -3.64 -6.34
C LEU A 126 11.13 -2.21 -6.90
N ALA A 127 11.46 -1.23 -6.05
CA ALA A 127 11.53 0.19 -6.40
C ALA A 127 12.63 0.52 -7.43
N LYS A 128 13.62 -0.37 -7.62
CA LYS A 128 14.69 -0.18 -8.61
C LYS A 128 14.24 -0.53 -10.04
N ARG A 129 13.19 -1.35 -10.20
CA ARG A 129 12.71 -1.83 -11.49
C ARG A 129 11.38 -1.15 -11.81
N ARG A 130 11.42 -0.14 -12.68
CA ARG A 130 10.27 0.74 -13.00
C ARG A 130 8.99 -0.03 -13.36
N TRP A 131 9.08 -1.06 -14.19
CA TRP A 131 7.92 -1.87 -14.58
C TRP A 131 7.33 -2.69 -13.44
N LEU A 132 8.16 -3.29 -12.59
CA LEU A 132 7.68 -4.03 -11.42
C LEU A 132 7.04 -3.09 -10.41
N PHE A 133 7.67 -1.94 -10.15
CA PHE A 133 7.10 -0.93 -9.27
C PHE A 133 5.76 -0.41 -9.78
N LEU A 134 5.65 -0.16 -11.09
CA LEU A 134 4.38 0.26 -11.70
C LEU A 134 3.31 -0.81 -11.56
N GLY A 135 3.60 -2.06 -11.93
CA GLY A 135 2.66 -3.17 -11.79
C GLY A 135 2.19 -3.33 -10.35
N TYR A 136 3.12 -3.26 -9.40
CA TYR A 136 2.83 -3.31 -7.97
C TYR A 136 1.93 -2.16 -7.51
N HIS A 137 2.24 -0.92 -7.91
CA HIS A 137 1.46 0.27 -7.58
C HIS A 137 0.05 0.19 -8.15
N THR A 138 -0.08 -0.14 -9.44
CA THR A 138 -1.37 -0.29 -10.12
C THR A 138 -2.21 -1.40 -9.50
N LEU A 139 -1.63 -2.57 -9.23
CA LEU A 139 -2.34 -3.68 -8.60
C LEU A 139 -2.79 -3.34 -7.17
N THR A 140 -1.98 -2.59 -6.43
CA THR A 140 -2.34 -2.15 -5.08
C THR A 140 -3.52 -1.18 -5.11
N LEU A 141 -3.49 -0.19 -6.00
CA LEU A 141 -4.61 0.75 -6.19
C LEU A 141 -5.88 0.02 -6.65
N PHE A 142 -5.74 -0.88 -7.62
CA PHE A 142 -6.84 -1.69 -8.12
C PHE A 142 -7.49 -2.51 -7.00
N ALA A 143 -6.70 -3.24 -6.22
CA ALA A 143 -7.18 -4.03 -5.09
C ALA A 143 -7.87 -3.15 -4.03
N LEU A 144 -7.30 -1.98 -3.73
CA LEU A 144 -7.92 -1.02 -2.82
C LEU A 144 -9.29 -0.57 -3.34
N LEU A 145 -9.37 -0.15 -4.59
CA LEU A 145 -10.62 0.36 -5.19
C LEU A 145 -11.71 -0.71 -5.25
N LEU A 146 -11.36 -1.97 -5.50
CA LEU A 146 -12.31 -3.09 -5.45
C LEU A 146 -12.98 -3.26 -4.08
N VAL A 147 -12.28 -2.92 -2.99
CA VAL A 147 -12.85 -2.96 -1.63
C VAL A 147 -13.57 -1.65 -1.31
N VAL A 148 -12.95 -0.52 -1.64
CA VAL A 148 -13.39 0.80 -1.18
C VAL A 148 -14.63 1.31 -1.94
N LEU A 149 -14.73 1.06 -3.25
CA LEU A 149 -15.91 1.50 -4.03
C LEU A 149 -17.22 0.91 -3.52
N PRO A 150 -17.37 -0.41 -3.31
CA PRO A 150 -18.60 -0.95 -2.74
C PRO A 150 -18.76 -0.54 -1.27
N LEU A 151 -17.69 -0.50 -0.48
CA LEU A 151 -17.78 -0.18 0.96
C LEU A 151 -18.22 1.27 1.22
N VAL A 152 -17.59 2.25 0.54
CA VAL A 152 -17.77 3.68 0.81
C VAL A 152 -18.86 4.29 -0.07
N LEU A 153 -18.88 3.94 -1.35
CA LEU A 153 -19.75 4.53 -2.37
C LEU A 153 -20.93 3.62 -2.74
N GLN A 154 -21.01 2.41 -2.18
CA GLN A 154 -22.11 1.46 -2.45
C GLN A 154 -22.24 1.13 -3.94
N VAL A 155 -21.11 1.15 -4.67
CA VAL A 155 -21.07 0.84 -6.11
C VAL A 155 -21.20 -0.67 -6.31
N PRO A 156 -22.11 -1.14 -7.18
CA PRO A 156 -22.26 -2.57 -7.50
C PRO A 156 -20.96 -3.23 -7.93
N ALA A 157 -20.76 -4.50 -7.55
CA ALA A 157 -19.48 -5.22 -7.73
C ALA A 157 -18.93 -5.17 -9.17
N MET A 158 -19.77 -5.39 -10.18
CA MET A 158 -19.35 -5.35 -11.60
C MET A 158 -18.89 -3.96 -12.02
N GLN A 159 -19.58 -2.91 -11.58
CA GLN A 159 -19.23 -1.52 -11.88
C GLN A 159 -17.95 -1.11 -11.13
N SER A 160 -17.82 -1.55 -9.87
CA SER A 160 -16.61 -1.36 -9.07
C SER A 160 -15.38 -1.96 -9.76
N TYR A 161 -15.52 -3.15 -10.36
CA TYR A 161 -14.43 -3.76 -11.13
C TYR A 161 -14.00 -2.91 -12.33
N GLN A 162 -14.96 -2.46 -13.14
CA GLN A 162 -14.68 -1.63 -14.32
C GLN A 162 -14.06 -0.28 -13.95
N LEU A 163 -14.61 0.39 -12.93
CA LEU A 163 -14.10 1.65 -12.42
C LEU A 163 -12.72 1.49 -11.80
N ALA A 164 -12.51 0.47 -10.97
CA ALA A 164 -11.21 0.19 -10.37
C ALA A 164 -10.14 -0.05 -11.44
N LEU A 165 -10.45 -0.84 -12.47
CA LEU A 165 -9.54 -1.10 -13.58
C LEU A 165 -9.20 0.19 -14.33
N GLY A 166 -10.23 0.97 -14.72
CA GLY A 166 -10.04 2.21 -15.45
C GLY A 166 -9.23 3.23 -14.66
N VAL A 167 -9.60 3.48 -13.40
CA VAL A 167 -8.92 4.44 -12.52
C VAL A 167 -7.49 4.00 -12.22
N ALA A 168 -7.25 2.72 -11.90
CA ALA A 168 -5.91 2.23 -11.62
C ALA A 168 -4.98 2.36 -12.84
N VAL A 169 -5.48 2.06 -14.03
CA VAL A 169 -4.74 2.23 -15.28
C VAL A 169 -4.46 3.71 -15.55
N VAL A 170 -5.46 4.58 -15.49
CA VAL A 170 -5.32 6.03 -15.74
C VAL A 170 -4.31 6.65 -14.76
N LEU A 171 -4.41 6.33 -13.47
CA LEU A 171 -3.53 6.88 -12.44
C LEU A 171 -2.13 6.25 -12.43
N SER A 172 -1.89 5.17 -13.17
CA SER A 172 -0.55 4.59 -13.32
C SER A 172 0.36 5.38 -14.29
N PHE A 173 -0.23 6.08 -15.27
CA PHE A 173 0.53 6.86 -16.28
C PHE A 173 1.29 8.08 -15.72
N PRO A 174 0.72 8.90 -14.81
CA PRO A 174 1.47 9.98 -14.16
C PRO A 174 2.68 9.47 -13.35
N THR A 175 2.54 8.29 -12.75
CA THR A 175 3.59 7.62 -11.96
C THR A 175 4.74 7.12 -12.86
N LEU A 176 4.45 6.73 -14.10
CA LEU A 176 5.48 6.46 -15.12
C LEU A 176 6.36 7.69 -15.35
N ALA A 177 5.80 8.90 -15.47
CA ALA A 177 6.51 10.12 -15.91
C ALA A 177 7.54 10.69 -14.91
N GLY A 178 7.84 10.02 -13.80
CA GLY A 178 8.84 10.51 -12.84
C GLY A 178 9.06 9.56 -11.68
N SER A 179 9.10 8.28 -12.02
CA SER A 179 9.57 7.23 -11.13
C SER A 179 11.03 7.49 -10.76
N ILE A 180 11.19 8.19 -9.63
CA ILE A 180 12.25 8.10 -8.62
C ILE A 180 13.56 7.53 -9.18
N THR A 181 14.38 8.40 -9.77
CA THR A 181 15.80 8.11 -10.01
C THR A 181 16.51 8.12 -8.66
N VAL A 182 17.07 6.97 -8.27
CA VAL A 182 17.89 6.85 -7.05
C VAL A 182 19.18 7.67 -7.24
N PRO A 183 19.46 8.70 -6.42
CA PRO A 183 20.80 9.28 -6.38
C PRO A 183 21.75 8.23 -5.81
N ARG A 184 22.78 7.86 -6.58
CA ARG A 184 23.73 6.79 -6.26
C ARG A 184 24.47 6.96 -4.91
N TRP A 185 24.48 8.17 -4.34
CA TRP A 185 25.32 8.57 -3.20
C TRP A 185 24.76 8.23 -1.80
N TRP A 186 23.50 7.83 -1.65
CA TRP A 186 22.90 7.48 -0.34
C TRP A 186 22.95 6.00 0.03
N ARG A 187 23.70 5.16 -0.71
CA ARG A 187 23.88 3.74 -0.37
C ARG A 187 24.69 3.49 0.92
N GLY A 188 25.31 4.54 1.50
CA GLY A 188 26.20 4.42 2.66
C GLY A 188 25.59 4.72 4.03
N VAL A 189 24.32 5.15 4.14
CA VAL A 189 23.74 5.60 5.44
C VAL A 189 22.91 4.53 6.15
N LEU A 190 22.84 3.31 5.61
CA LEU A 190 22.16 2.16 6.25
C LEU A 190 23.07 0.91 6.27
N VAL A 191 24.34 1.11 6.63
CA VAL A 191 25.21 0.05 7.17
C VAL A 191 25.51 0.38 8.62
#